data_AF-A0A255U0C4-F1
#
_entry.id   AF-A0A255U0C4-F1
#
_cell.length_a   1.000
_cell.length_b   1.000
_cell.length_c   1.000
_cell.angle_alpha   90.00
_cell.angle_beta   90.00
_cell.angle_gamma   90.00
#
_symmetry.space_group_name_H-M   'P 1'
#
loop_
_entity.id
_entity.type
_entity.pdbx_description
1 polymer ?
#
loop_
_entity_poly.entity_id
_entity_poly.type
_entity_poly.pdbx_seq_one_letter_code
_entity_poly.pdbx_strand_id
1 'polypeptide(L)'
;MTEKKNQNRKQELAKKNAVESLRFQTHFGLKMMGREENDLFNKLADAEINFIAELDLTQDILDLKSLVDGVKKDLQVLPTPENGDFCTSVTAIALHIASIPSLDRMAMPVTWRELIDKKILTMYYPEDACNAVVDWTKANGYNTSTYLGRPIVKLSKIYVIIERARA
;
A
#
# COMPACT_ATOMS: atom_id res chain seq x y z
N MET A 1 -10.36 -1.60 -36.64
CA MET A 1 -9.01 -1.83 -36.05
C MET A 1 -8.42 -0.58 -35.38
N THR A 2 -8.90 0.62 -35.68
CA THR A 2 -8.36 1.90 -35.16
C THR A 2 -8.72 2.17 -33.70
N GLU A 3 -9.93 1.79 -33.26
CA GLU A 3 -10.42 2.02 -31.88
C GLU A 3 -9.65 1.20 -30.83
N LYS A 4 -9.41 -0.09 -31.09
CA LYS A 4 -8.60 -0.96 -30.19
C LYS A 4 -7.16 -0.45 -30.00
N LYS A 5 -6.53 0.09 -31.06
CA LYS A 5 -5.17 0.65 -30.99
C LYS A 5 -5.12 1.93 -30.12
N ASN A 6 -6.16 2.76 -30.21
CA ASN A 6 -6.28 3.97 -29.39
C ASN A 6 -6.55 3.64 -27.91
N GLN A 7 -7.36 2.59 -27.66
CA GLN A 7 -7.65 2.11 -26.31
C GLN A 7 -6.40 1.55 -25.61
N ASN A 8 -5.59 0.76 -26.32
CA ASN A 8 -4.32 0.24 -25.79
C ASN A 8 -3.34 1.37 -25.44
N ARG A 9 -3.20 2.38 -26.31
CA ARG A 9 -2.33 3.54 -26.04
C ARG A 9 -2.79 4.33 -24.81
N LYS A 10 -4.11 4.47 -24.62
CA LYS A 10 -4.67 5.14 -23.44
C LYS A 10 -4.39 4.37 -22.16
N GLN A 11 -4.48 3.03 -22.19
CA GLN A 11 -4.15 2.18 -21.05
C GLN A 11 -2.67 2.21 -20.69
N GLU A 12 -1.78 2.14 -21.69
CA GLU A 12 -0.33 2.27 -21.46
C GLU A 12 0.03 3.61 -20.84
N LEU A 13 -0.57 4.70 -21.32
CA LEU A 13 -0.37 6.03 -20.75
C LEU A 13 -0.88 6.11 -19.31
N ALA A 14 -2.05 5.54 -19.03
CA ALA A 14 -2.59 5.50 -17.67
C ALA A 14 -1.68 4.72 -16.72
N LYS A 15 -1.13 3.58 -17.15
CA LYS A 15 -0.15 2.81 -16.37
C LYS A 15 1.11 3.62 -16.08
N LYS A 16 1.68 4.29 -17.08
CA LYS A 16 2.85 5.17 -16.89
C LYS A 16 2.55 6.29 -15.90
N ASN A 17 1.41 6.95 -16.04
CA ASN A 17 1.00 8.02 -15.13
C ASN A 17 0.81 7.51 -13.70
N ALA A 18 0.26 6.30 -13.52
CA ALA A 18 0.11 5.69 -12.21
C ALA A 18 1.47 5.38 -11.56
N VAL A 19 2.44 4.87 -12.34
CA VAL A 19 3.80 4.61 -11.85
C VAL A 19 4.50 5.90 -11.45
N GLU A 20 4.42 6.94 -12.26
CA GLU A 20 4.98 8.25 -11.93
C GLU A 20 4.29 8.89 -10.71
N SER A 21 2.97 8.74 -10.58
CA SER A 21 2.23 9.19 -9.41
C SER A 21 2.69 8.45 -8.15
N LEU A 22 2.84 7.13 -8.22
CA LEU A 22 3.35 6.32 -7.12
C LEU A 22 4.76 6.79 -6.72
N ARG A 23 5.66 6.95 -7.70
CA ARG A 23 7.03 7.44 -7.49
C ARG A 23 7.05 8.80 -6.81
N PHE A 24 6.28 9.76 -7.33
CA PHE A 24 6.19 11.10 -6.75
C PHE A 24 5.72 11.07 -5.30
N GLN A 25 4.64 10.32 -5.01
CA GLN A 25 4.09 10.22 -3.66
C GLN A 25 5.08 9.55 -2.69
N THR A 26 5.80 8.54 -3.14
CA THR A 26 6.82 7.85 -2.35
C THR A 26 7.99 8.75 -2.01
N HIS A 27 8.58 9.46 -2.99
CA HIS A 27 9.67 10.41 -2.71
C HIS A 27 9.20 11.54 -1.81
N PHE A 28 7.99 12.06 -2.01
CA PHE A 28 7.42 13.07 -1.13
C PHE A 28 7.30 12.54 0.31
N GLY A 29 6.81 11.31 0.49
CA GLY A 29 6.77 10.64 1.79
C GLY A 29 8.14 10.51 2.45
N LEU A 30 9.14 10.04 1.72
CA LEU A 30 10.53 9.94 2.22
C LEU A 30 11.10 11.31 2.63
N LYS A 31 10.85 12.35 1.83
CA LYS A 31 11.26 13.72 2.16
C LYS A 31 10.61 14.23 3.44
N MET A 32 9.32 13.95 3.64
CA MET A 32 8.61 14.28 4.88
C MET A 32 9.14 13.53 6.10
N MET A 33 9.77 12.36 5.89
CA MET A 33 10.49 11.61 6.92
C MET A 33 11.94 12.08 7.14
N GLY A 34 12.35 13.20 6.52
CA GLY A 34 13.68 13.78 6.67
C GLY A 34 14.79 13.10 5.86
N ARG A 35 14.43 12.30 4.85
CA ARG A 35 15.39 11.65 3.94
C ARG A 35 15.81 12.61 2.83
N GLU A 36 17.10 12.65 2.53
CA GLU A 36 17.66 13.49 1.47
C GLU A 36 17.35 12.92 0.09
N GLU A 37 17.23 13.81 -0.91
CA GLU A 37 17.09 13.39 -2.30
C GLU A 37 18.34 12.59 -2.73
N ASN A 38 18.13 11.47 -3.42
CA ASN A 38 19.16 10.50 -3.84
C ASN A 38 19.84 9.68 -2.72
N ASP A 39 19.29 9.67 -1.51
CA ASP A 39 19.75 8.76 -0.47
C ASP A 39 19.51 7.27 -0.81
N LEU A 40 20.01 6.37 0.03
CA LEU A 40 19.86 4.93 -0.17
C LEU A 40 18.38 4.51 -0.25
N PHE A 41 17.50 5.12 0.57
CA PHE A 41 16.09 4.77 0.62
C PHE A 41 15.33 5.21 -0.63
N ASN A 42 15.68 6.35 -1.22
CA ASN A 42 15.14 6.78 -2.51
C ASN A 42 15.50 5.77 -3.61
N LYS A 43 16.75 5.31 -3.66
CA LYS A 43 17.18 4.29 -4.65
C LYS A 43 16.48 2.95 -4.45
N LEU A 44 16.31 2.53 -3.19
CA LEU A 44 15.56 1.32 -2.84
C LEU A 44 14.09 1.44 -3.24
N ALA A 45 13.46 2.57 -2.94
CA ALA A 45 12.08 2.86 -3.35
C ALA A 45 11.95 2.85 -4.87
N ASP A 46 12.88 3.44 -5.61
CA ASP A 46 12.84 3.44 -7.08
C ASP A 46 12.89 2.04 -7.67
N ALA A 47 13.79 1.20 -7.16
CA ALA A 47 13.89 -0.20 -7.56
C ALA A 47 12.61 -0.96 -7.21
N GLU A 48 12.08 -0.75 -6.00
CA GLU A 48 10.86 -1.38 -5.53
C GLU A 48 9.63 -0.98 -6.36
N ILE A 49 9.48 0.31 -6.70
CA ILE A 49 8.40 0.82 -7.55
C ILE A 49 8.46 0.18 -8.94
N ASN A 50 9.65 0.01 -9.51
CA ASN A 50 9.81 -0.69 -10.79
C ASN A 50 9.32 -2.14 -10.69
N PHE A 51 9.67 -2.85 -9.61
CA PHE A 51 9.14 -4.21 -9.37
C PHE A 51 7.62 -4.24 -9.18
N ILE A 52 7.04 -3.30 -8.42
CA ILE A 52 5.58 -3.15 -8.25
C ILE A 52 4.91 -2.94 -9.61
N ALA A 53 5.51 -2.12 -10.48
CA ALA A 53 5.01 -1.85 -11.83
C ALA A 53 5.09 -3.07 -12.74
N GLU A 54 6.18 -3.85 -12.68
CA GLU A 54 6.33 -5.12 -13.42
C GLU A 54 5.29 -6.17 -13.00
N LEU A 55 4.94 -6.22 -11.71
CA LEU A 55 3.87 -7.07 -11.18
C LEU A 55 2.47 -6.50 -11.46
N ASP A 56 2.40 -5.28 -12.00
CA ASP A 56 1.16 -4.56 -12.33
C ASP A 56 0.26 -4.44 -11.08
N LEU A 57 0.92 -4.08 -9.96
CA LEU A 57 0.36 -3.84 -8.63
C LEU A 57 0.19 -2.34 -8.32
N THR A 58 0.66 -1.45 -9.21
CA THR A 58 0.68 0.00 -8.96
C THR A 58 -0.68 0.56 -8.53
N GLN A 59 -1.76 0.15 -9.18
CA GLN A 59 -3.10 0.62 -8.82
C GLN A 59 -3.53 0.10 -7.44
N ASP A 60 -3.24 -1.16 -7.11
CA ASP A 60 -3.58 -1.72 -5.79
C ASP A 60 -2.88 -0.96 -4.67
N ILE A 61 -1.60 -0.58 -4.86
CA ILE A 61 -0.87 0.21 -3.86
C ILE A 61 -1.46 1.62 -3.71
N LEU A 62 -1.87 2.25 -4.81
CA LEU A 62 -2.52 3.57 -4.78
C LEU A 62 -3.92 3.51 -4.12
N ASP A 63 -4.69 2.46 -4.39
CA ASP A 63 -6.00 2.24 -3.77
C ASP A 63 -5.85 1.96 -2.27
N LEU A 64 -4.85 1.16 -1.90
CA LEU A 64 -4.52 0.87 -0.50
C LEU A 64 -4.08 2.14 0.24
N LYS A 65 -3.25 2.97 -0.38
CA LYS A 65 -2.91 4.28 0.16
C LYS A 65 -4.15 5.14 0.38
N SER A 66 -5.03 5.22 -0.63
CA SER A 66 -6.26 6.02 -0.55
C SER A 66 -7.17 5.56 0.59
N LEU A 67 -7.23 4.25 0.84
CA LEU A 67 -7.92 3.67 1.99
C LEU A 67 -7.31 4.17 3.29
N VAL A 68 -5.99 4.03 3.45
CA VAL A 68 -5.31 4.39 4.70
C VAL A 68 -5.38 5.90 4.96
N ASP A 69 -5.22 6.73 3.92
CA ASP A 69 -5.37 8.19 4.03
C ASP A 69 -6.80 8.60 4.42
N GLY A 70 -7.81 7.92 3.88
CA GLY A 70 -9.21 8.16 4.25
C GLY A 70 -9.52 7.76 5.69
N VAL A 71 -9.07 6.58 6.12
CA VAL A 71 -9.16 6.13 7.52
C VAL A 71 -8.47 7.11 8.47
N LYS A 72 -7.26 7.57 8.12
CA LYS A 72 -6.52 8.56 8.90
C LYS A 72 -7.28 9.88 8.99
N LYS A 73 -7.86 10.35 7.89
CA LYS A 73 -8.59 11.63 7.84
C LYS A 73 -9.86 11.61 8.68
N ASP A 74 -10.66 10.55 8.56
CA ASP A 74 -12.00 10.50 9.13
C ASP A 74 -12.04 9.88 10.54
N LEU A 75 -11.18 8.90 10.81
CA LEU A 75 -11.11 8.20 12.10
C LEU A 75 -9.93 8.64 12.96
N GLN A 76 -8.96 9.38 12.41
CA GLN A 76 -7.71 9.75 13.10
C GLN A 76 -6.88 8.55 13.57
N VAL A 77 -7.01 7.42 12.87
CA VAL A 77 -6.33 6.16 13.20
C VAL A 77 -5.30 5.82 12.13
N LEU A 78 -4.15 5.29 12.55
CA LEU A 78 -3.09 4.78 11.69
C LEU A 78 -2.93 3.27 11.89
N PRO A 79 -2.35 2.55 10.90
CA PRO A 79 -1.90 1.18 11.09
C PRO A 79 -0.93 1.08 12.28
N THR A 80 -1.02 -0.01 13.05
CA THR A 80 -0.15 -0.26 14.20
C THR A 80 1.31 -0.38 13.75
N PRO A 81 2.24 0.36 14.38
CA PRO A 81 3.65 0.31 14.01
C PRO A 81 4.26 -1.10 14.12
N GLU A 82 5.22 -1.39 13.24
CA GLU A 82 6.03 -2.62 13.20
C GLU A 82 5.21 -3.93 13.00
N ASN A 83 3.92 -3.83 12.70
CA ASN A 83 3.04 -4.97 12.46
C ASN A 83 2.58 -5.06 11.00
N GLY A 84 2.51 -6.29 10.49
CA GLY A 84 1.96 -6.59 9.15
C GLY A 84 3.01 -6.75 8.06
N ASP A 85 2.53 -7.20 6.90
CA ASP A 85 3.39 -7.64 5.79
C ASP A 85 4.06 -6.47 5.04
N PHE A 86 3.56 -5.25 5.21
CA PHE A 86 4.04 -4.07 4.50
C PHE A 86 5.18 -3.34 5.21
N CYS A 87 5.54 -3.73 6.45
CA CYS A 87 6.60 -3.09 7.23
C CYS A 87 8.02 -3.30 6.69
N THR A 88 8.19 -4.13 5.65
CA THR A 88 9.47 -4.35 4.96
C THR A 88 9.55 -3.65 3.60
N SER A 89 8.53 -2.85 3.25
CA SER A 89 8.45 -2.13 1.98
C SER A 89 8.70 -0.65 2.21
N VAL A 90 9.79 -0.11 1.63
CA VAL A 90 10.12 1.32 1.71
C VAL A 90 8.99 2.15 1.11
N THR A 91 8.46 1.69 -0.02
CA THR A 91 7.32 2.29 -0.72
C THR A 91 6.09 2.32 0.18
N ALA A 92 5.72 1.22 0.83
CA ALA A 92 4.53 1.17 1.69
C ALA A 92 4.69 2.06 2.94
N ILE A 93 5.89 2.10 3.52
CA ILE A 93 6.20 2.96 4.68
C ILE A 93 6.11 4.44 4.30
N ALA A 94 6.74 4.83 3.20
CA ALA A 94 6.72 6.22 2.72
C ALA A 94 5.30 6.70 2.38
N LEU A 95 4.43 5.80 1.94
CA LEU A 95 3.03 6.08 1.64
C LEU A 95 2.10 6.03 2.86
N HIS A 96 2.63 5.71 4.05
CA HIS A 96 1.92 5.48 5.31
C HIS A 96 0.99 4.26 5.33
N ILE A 97 1.12 3.33 4.37
CA ILE A 97 0.41 2.05 4.38
C ILE A 97 0.90 1.17 5.54
N ALA A 98 2.20 1.26 5.86
CA ALA A 98 2.81 0.70 7.05
C ALA A 98 3.42 1.80 7.90
N SER A 99 3.57 1.54 9.20
CA SER A 99 4.21 2.45 10.13
C SER A 99 5.38 1.76 10.82
N ILE A 100 6.53 2.44 10.90
CA ILE A 100 7.68 2.02 11.71
C ILE A 100 8.29 3.26 12.38
N PRO A 101 8.92 3.14 13.56
CA PRO A 101 9.48 4.29 14.29
C PRO A 101 10.59 5.03 13.52
N SER A 102 11.39 4.30 12.75
CA SER A 102 12.38 4.85 11.83
C SER A 102 12.64 3.87 10.70
N LEU A 103 12.88 4.39 9.49
CA LEU A 103 13.36 3.60 8.34
C LEU A 103 14.65 2.84 8.63
N ASP A 104 15.49 3.32 9.55
CA ASP A 104 16.72 2.61 9.93
C ASP A 104 16.44 1.34 10.77
N ARG A 105 15.21 1.17 11.27
CA ARG A 105 14.73 -0.03 11.95
C ARG A 105 13.98 -0.99 11.02
N MET A 106 13.88 -0.67 9.74
CA MET A 106 13.22 -1.54 8.79
C MET A 106 13.96 -2.90 8.77
N ALA A 107 13.21 -3.98 8.94
CA ALA A 107 13.75 -5.32 8.73
C ALA A 107 14.19 -5.48 7.27
N MET A 108 14.98 -6.52 6.99
CA MET A 108 15.44 -6.78 5.63
C MET A 108 14.24 -6.83 4.66
N PRO A 109 14.31 -6.09 3.52
CA PRO A 109 13.22 -6.05 2.57
C PRO A 109 12.89 -7.46 2.06
N VAL A 110 11.63 -7.86 2.20
CA VAL A 110 11.06 -9.02 1.50
C VAL A 110 10.68 -8.58 0.10
N THR A 111 10.88 -9.41 -0.91
CA THR A 111 10.52 -9.03 -2.28
C THR A 111 9.01 -8.97 -2.44
N TRP A 112 8.51 -8.08 -3.31
CA TRP A 112 7.07 -8.04 -3.62
C TRP A 112 6.54 -9.36 -4.19
N ARG A 113 7.40 -10.16 -4.84
CA ARG A 113 7.04 -11.49 -5.31
C ARG A 113 6.70 -12.43 -4.14
N GLU A 114 7.55 -12.47 -3.12
CA GLU A 114 7.28 -13.26 -1.91
C GLU A 114 6.05 -12.75 -1.15
N LEU A 115 5.80 -11.43 -1.15
CA LEU A 115 4.59 -10.86 -0.57
C LEU A 115 3.33 -11.33 -1.31
N ILE A 116 3.28 -11.21 -2.64
CA ILE A 116 2.10 -11.66 -3.40
C ILE A 116 1.90 -13.18 -3.36
N ASP A 117 2.98 -13.96 -3.20
CA ASP A 117 2.90 -15.42 -3.07
C ASP A 117 2.14 -15.85 -1.80
N LYS A 118 2.08 -14.99 -0.77
CA LYS A 118 1.23 -15.19 0.41
C LYS A 118 -0.27 -15.14 0.08
N LYS A 119 -0.64 -14.61 -1.09
CA LYS A 119 -2.01 -14.37 -1.61
C LYS A 119 -2.85 -13.38 -0.79
N ILE A 120 -2.71 -13.38 0.52
CA ILE A 120 -3.44 -12.52 1.45
C ILE A 120 -2.41 -11.85 2.36
N LEU A 121 -2.32 -10.54 2.25
CA LEU A 121 -1.47 -9.69 3.08
C LEU A 121 -2.27 -9.17 4.27
N THR A 122 -1.59 -8.79 5.35
CA THR A 122 -2.23 -8.32 6.57
C THR A 122 -1.72 -6.94 6.96
N MET A 123 -2.67 -6.05 7.28
CA MET A 123 -2.44 -4.80 8.00
C MET A 123 -3.07 -4.90 9.38
N TYR A 124 -2.40 -4.30 10.36
CA TYR A 124 -2.88 -4.28 11.73
C TYR A 124 -3.31 -2.89 12.13
N TYR A 125 -4.43 -2.80 12.85
CA TYR A 125 -4.93 -1.59 13.47
C TYR A 125 -5.10 -1.78 14.97
N PRO A 126 -5.11 -0.69 15.77
CA PRO A 126 -5.42 -0.75 17.20
C PRO A 126 -6.72 -1.52 17.46
N GLU A 127 -6.74 -2.33 18.51
CA GLU A 127 -7.86 -3.23 18.83
C GLU A 127 -9.21 -2.51 18.93
N ASP A 128 -9.20 -1.34 19.57
CA ASP A 128 -10.34 -0.46 19.78
C ASP A 128 -10.83 0.22 18.48
N ALA A 129 -9.93 0.45 17.53
CA ALA A 129 -10.24 1.10 16.26
C ALA A 129 -10.57 0.12 15.12
N CYS A 130 -10.13 -1.14 15.19
CA CYS A 130 -10.19 -2.07 14.07
C CYS A 130 -11.60 -2.26 13.49
N ASN A 131 -12.64 -2.35 14.33
CA ASN A 131 -14.02 -2.48 13.84
C ASN A 131 -14.48 -1.23 13.09
N ALA A 132 -14.15 -0.04 13.62
CA ALA A 132 -14.48 1.23 12.99
C ALA A 132 -13.79 1.38 11.62
N VAL A 133 -12.54 0.92 11.51
CA VAL A 133 -11.81 0.89 10.22
C VAL A 133 -12.50 -0.02 9.21
N VAL A 134 -12.94 -1.22 9.63
CA VAL A 134 -13.65 -2.17 8.76
C VAL A 134 -14.99 -1.60 8.30
N ASP A 135 -15.74 -0.97 9.20
CA ASP A 135 -17.04 -0.37 8.88
C ASP A 135 -16.88 0.86 7.99
N TRP A 136 -15.87 1.71 8.23
CA TRP A 136 -15.52 2.82 7.36
C TRP A 136 -15.16 2.34 5.95
N THR A 137 -14.37 1.26 5.86
CA THR A 137 -13.97 0.68 4.57
C THR A 137 -15.18 0.20 3.77
N LYS A 138 -16.14 -0.47 4.43
CA LYS A 138 -17.42 -0.86 3.79
C LYS A 138 -18.23 0.35 3.34
N ALA A 139 -18.37 1.34 4.22
CA ALA A 139 -19.18 2.53 3.95
C ALA A 139 -18.64 3.37 2.78
N ASN A 140 -17.33 3.34 2.54
CA ASN A 140 -16.66 4.08 1.46
C ASN A 140 -16.56 3.30 0.14
N GLY A 141 -17.31 2.20 -0.01
CA GLY A 141 -17.46 1.51 -1.29
C GLY A 141 -16.30 0.58 -1.68
N TYR A 142 -15.37 0.31 -0.77
CA TYR A 142 -14.34 -0.69 -1.02
C TYR A 142 -14.94 -2.09 -1.09
N ASN A 143 -14.41 -2.93 -1.98
CA ASN A 143 -14.84 -4.31 -2.10
C ASN A 143 -14.35 -5.11 -0.88
N THR A 144 -15.24 -5.36 0.06
CA THR A 144 -14.92 -6.08 1.30
C THR A 144 -15.63 -7.43 1.36
N SER A 145 -14.99 -8.40 2.00
CA SER A 145 -15.64 -9.66 2.36
C SER A 145 -15.05 -10.22 3.65
N THR A 146 -15.38 -11.47 3.96
CA THR A 146 -14.83 -12.16 5.12
C THR A 146 -14.08 -13.40 4.65
N TYR A 147 -12.88 -13.63 5.19
CA TYR A 147 -12.08 -14.84 4.99
C TYR A 147 -11.80 -15.47 6.34
N LEU A 148 -12.37 -16.66 6.60
CA LEU A 148 -12.23 -17.36 7.89
C LEU A 148 -12.62 -16.49 9.10
N GLY A 149 -13.69 -15.71 8.98
CA GLY A 149 -14.14 -14.77 10.03
C GLY A 149 -13.37 -13.45 10.10
N ARG A 150 -12.32 -13.27 9.29
CA ARG A 150 -11.48 -12.06 9.27
C ARG A 150 -11.91 -11.12 8.15
N PRO A 151 -12.04 -9.80 8.38
CA PRO A 151 -12.44 -8.86 7.34
C PRO A 151 -11.29 -8.65 6.34
N ILE A 152 -11.63 -8.73 5.05
CA ILE A 152 -10.68 -8.54 3.95
C ILE A 152 -11.16 -7.45 3.00
N VAL A 153 -10.21 -6.71 2.44
CA VAL A 153 -10.38 -5.80 1.31
C VAL A 153 -9.82 -6.49 0.07
N LYS A 154 -10.62 -6.56 -0.99
CA LYS A 154 -10.25 -7.13 -2.28
C LYS A 154 -9.82 -5.99 -3.20
N LEU A 155 -8.53 -5.94 -3.51
CA LEU A 155 -7.98 -5.10 -4.56
C LEU A 155 -7.92 -5.91 -5.86
N SER A 156 -7.36 -5.34 -6.93
CA SER A 156 -7.32 -5.99 -8.26
C SER A 156 -6.54 -7.29 -8.24
N LYS A 157 -5.36 -7.31 -7.59
CA LYS A 157 -4.48 -8.49 -7.53
C LYS A 157 -4.16 -8.97 -6.13
N ILE A 158 -4.32 -8.13 -5.11
CA ILE A 158 -4.03 -8.49 -3.71
C ILE A 158 -5.27 -8.46 -2.83
N TYR A 159 -5.26 -9.31 -1.81
CA TYR A 159 -6.23 -9.31 -0.74
C TYR A 159 -5.56 -8.82 0.53
N VAL A 160 -6.19 -7.89 1.24
CA VAL A 160 -5.64 -7.33 2.47
C VAL A 160 -6.58 -7.59 3.63
N ILE A 161 -6.14 -8.36 4.62
CA ILE A 161 -6.81 -8.51 5.90
C ILE A 161 -6.58 -7.25 6.72
N ILE A 162 -7.65 -6.74 7.33
CA ILE A 162 -7.60 -5.72 8.38
C ILE A 162 -7.73 -6.47 9.71
N GLU A 163 -6.64 -6.56 10.47
CA GLU A 163 -6.57 -7.33 11.71
C GLU A 163 -6.33 -6.45 12.92
N ARG A 164 -6.76 -6.95 14.09
CA ARG A 164 -6.46 -6.33 15.38
C ARG A 164 -5.01 -6.60 15.76
N ALA A 165 -4.25 -5.56 16.08
CA ALA A 165 -2.99 -5.74 16.77
C ALA A 165 -3.26 -6.38 18.13
N ARG A 166 -2.66 -7.54 18.41
CA ARG A 166 -2.68 -8.13 19.75
C ARG A 166 -1.66 -7.38 20.60
N ALA A 167 -2.09 -6.92 21.76
CA ALA A 167 -1.22 -6.35 22.78
C ALA A 167 -0.19 -7.37 23.29
#